data_AF-A0A518IAT0-F1
#
_entry.id   AF-A0A518IAT0-F1
#
_cell.length_a   1.000
_cell.length_b   1.000
_cell.length_c   1.000
_cell.angle_alpha   90.00
_cell.angle_beta   90.00
_cell.angle_gamma   90.00
#
_symmetry.space_group_name_H-M   'P 1'
#
loop_
_entity.id
_entity.type
_entity.pdbx_description
1 polymer ?
#
loop_
_entity_poly.entity_id
_entity_poly.type
_entity_poly.pdbx_seq_one_letter_code
_entity_poly.pdbx_strand_id
1 'polypeptide(L)'
;MYRGIRLTTRTVAGMFLTLLLVFALPASGTAAERVKLKYGWEKGQQFAYQVKIDVTMENYSETLSGVSQYQVIKSDADSFTVKCTGRLSSATQSKSKRMLIPPMRIHRHRSPFAGLAHSMSGAFESHVLELNRFGEIDTVKGSSLLPYLIGHLSKINLIPLSPEGKSEWSESEKTTVSIISTDRIPLPFRDSNVEKTMGAKQTTEYKITGEKGDAVTIAVTHSYRTVGTVDGEPEIELSGTGTIEFDKKQGGVKSLLLNYKMFRRSETSVHKIPITISSKQLSEKELAKLRADQEELRKKHLAERKKREAASKFEIPENIDADLKEILTDLASKNILKRKAALKKLSQAKPKKDKQQVSQILICVLNSKDISVVADASEALVVWSTKDDIPAMIEVLSDVNILGLDNVAEAILKHKTPEGIEAVAKLMKDPVKGHRISTKLIAYGSGAEDAVLEQLDPSNFVVLVGVLRVLKEIGTEKTLKKIEEIKRTTDNRSFQFQTAATVKAIEARLDQTKS
;
A
#
# COMPACT_ATOMS: atom_id res chain seq x y z
N MET A 1 54.17 -49.68 -22.37
CA MET A 1 53.67 -49.82 -23.76
C MET A 1 53.92 -48.50 -24.48
N TYR A 2 54.35 -48.60 -25.72
CA TYR A 2 55.26 -47.70 -26.44
C TYR A 2 54.69 -46.34 -26.90
N ARG A 3 55.60 -45.33 -26.91
CA ARG A 3 55.82 -44.21 -27.88
C ARG A 3 54.58 -43.45 -28.40
N GLY A 4 54.49 -42.12 -28.30
CA GLY A 4 55.48 -41.11 -28.66
C GLY A 4 55.42 -40.79 -30.17
N ILE A 5 55.15 -39.53 -30.54
CA ILE A 5 55.71 -38.77 -31.69
C ILE A 5 55.08 -37.37 -31.71
N ARG A 6 55.93 -36.34 -31.59
CA ARG A 6 55.72 -34.97 -32.10
C ARG A 6 56.10 -34.96 -33.58
N LEU A 7 55.47 -34.13 -34.42
CA LEU A 7 56.21 -33.15 -35.22
C LEU A 7 55.30 -32.17 -35.97
N THR A 8 55.88 -30.99 -36.09
CA THR A 8 55.42 -29.73 -36.65
C THR A 8 55.62 -29.61 -38.16
N THR A 9 54.99 -28.56 -38.72
CA THR A 9 55.24 -27.82 -39.97
C THR A 9 54.63 -28.36 -41.27
N ARG A 10 53.76 -27.56 -41.90
CA ARG A 10 54.13 -26.72 -43.07
C ARG A 10 52.95 -25.86 -43.53
N THR A 11 53.30 -24.62 -43.88
CA THR A 11 52.58 -23.66 -44.71
C THR A 11 52.11 -24.24 -46.04
N VAL A 12 50.88 -23.91 -46.45
CA VAL A 12 50.47 -23.82 -47.86
C VAL A 12 49.62 -22.57 -48.03
N ALA A 13 49.99 -21.81 -49.05
CA ALA A 13 49.35 -20.59 -49.52
C ALA A 13 47.92 -20.85 -50.02
N GLY A 14 47.01 -19.94 -49.67
CA GLY A 14 45.64 -19.88 -50.19
C GLY A 14 45.28 -18.43 -50.46
N MET A 15 45.61 -18.00 -51.67
CA MET A 15 45.36 -16.67 -52.23
C MET A 15 43.87 -16.55 -52.56
N PHE A 16 43.09 -15.80 -51.76
CA PHE A 16 41.76 -15.31 -52.16
C PHE A 16 41.77 -13.79 -52.14
N LEU A 17 42.07 -13.23 -53.31
CA LEU A 17 41.92 -11.83 -53.65
C LEU A 17 40.42 -11.57 -53.89
N THR A 18 39.68 -11.21 -52.84
CA THR A 18 38.31 -10.71 -53.00
C THR A 18 38.36 -9.19 -53.13
N LEU A 19 38.14 -8.74 -54.36
CA LEU A 19 38.01 -7.35 -54.76
C LEU A 19 36.73 -6.77 -54.13
N LEU A 20 36.83 -6.12 -52.97
CA LEU A 20 35.74 -5.37 -52.36
C LEU A 20 35.86 -3.92 -52.84
N LEU A 21 35.04 -3.57 -53.84
CA LEU A 21 34.87 -2.22 -54.34
C LEU A 21 34.41 -1.32 -53.18
N VAL A 22 35.33 -0.54 -52.62
CA VAL A 22 35.00 0.56 -51.71
C VAL A 22 34.44 1.69 -52.56
N PHE A 23 33.11 1.80 -52.61
CA PHE A 23 32.48 3.07 -52.98
C PHE A 23 32.81 4.10 -51.89
N ALA A 24 33.86 4.88 -52.13
CA ALA A 24 34.10 6.11 -51.39
C ALA A 24 33.04 7.14 -51.82
N LEU A 25 31.85 7.05 -51.23
CA LEU A 25 30.94 8.18 -51.19
C LEU A 25 31.59 9.23 -50.28
N PRO A 26 31.74 10.50 -50.73
CA PRO A 26 32.10 11.56 -49.81
C PRO A 26 30.96 11.69 -48.80
N ALA A 27 31.19 11.15 -47.60
CA ALA A 27 30.41 11.50 -46.43
C ALA A 27 30.63 13.00 -46.21
N SER A 28 29.76 13.80 -46.80
CA SER A 28 29.55 15.19 -46.43
C SER A 28 28.93 15.16 -45.04
N GLY A 29 29.74 14.81 -44.04
CA GLY A 29 29.41 14.95 -42.65
C GLY A 29 29.30 16.43 -42.38
N THR A 30 28.10 16.97 -42.52
CA THR A 30 27.72 18.15 -41.75
C THR A 30 28.04 17.80 -40.30
N ALA A 31 29.02 18.48 -39.73
CA ALA A 31 29.34 18.35 -38.32
C ALA A 31 28.05 18.63 -37.57
N ALA A 32 27.41 17.58 -37.05
CA ALA A 32 26.15 17.70 -36.33
C ALA A 32 26.32 18.78 -35.27
N GLU A 33 25.44 19.78 -35.32
CA GLU A 33 25.49 20.94 -34.42
C GLU A 33 25.48 20.43 -32.98
N ARG A 34 26.47 20.85 -32.18
CA ARG A 34 26.65 20.33 -30.82
C ARG A 34 25.57 20.92 -29.91
N VAL A 35 24.60 20.10 -29.53
CA VAL A 35 23.56 20.49 -28.56
C VAL A 35 24.14 20.39 -27.15
N LYS A 36 24.58 21.52 -26.60
CA LYS A 36 25.09 21.59 -25.22
C LYS A 36 23.92 21.70 -24.24
N LEU A 37 23.54 20.58 -23.64
CA LEU A 37 22.58 20.53 -22.54
C LEU A 37 23.28 20.76 -21.21
N LYS A 38 22.67 21.56 -20.33
CA LYS A 38 23.13 21.76 -18.96
C LYS A 38 21.95 22.06 -18.02
N TYR A 39 22.13 21.78 -16.75
CA TYR A 39 21.18 22.14 -15.71
C TYR A 39 21.22 23.64 -15.40
N GLY A 40 20.08 24.30 -15.57
CA GLY A 40 19.90 25.74 -15.40
C GLY A 40 19.37 26.14 -14.02
N TRP A 41 19.49 25.25 -13.02
CA TRP A 41 18.85 25.41 -11.73
C TRP A 41 19.55 26.46 -10.85
N GLU A 42 18.78 27.41 -10.35
CA GLU A 42 19.23 28.53 -9.52
C GLU A 42 18.78 28.38 -8.07
N LYS A 43 19.53 28.98 -7.15
CA LYS A 43 19.22 28.93 -5.72
C LYS A 43 17.80 29.45 -5.44
N GLY A 44 17.04 28.70 -4.66
CA GLY A 44 15.68 29.04 -4.26
C GLY A 44 14.59 28.46 -5.17
N GLN A 45 14.93 27.97 -6.36
CA GLN A 45 13.98 27.32 -7.24
C GLN A 45 13.49 25.99 -6.65
N GLN A 46 12.23 25.65 -6.98
CA GLN A 46 11.59 24.41 -6.60
C GLN A 46 11.02 23.71 -7.83
N PHE A 47 11.30 22.41 -7.93
CA PHE A 47 10.75 21.56 -8.97
C PHE A 47 10.00 20.40 -8.32
N ALA A 48 8.83 20.08 -8.84
CA ALA A 48 8.02 18.96 -8.36
C ALA A 48 7.73 18.02 -9.51
N TYR A 49 7.84 16.72 -9.25
CA TYR A 49 7.68 15.66 -10.23
C TYR A 49 6.66 14.65 -9.73
N GLN A 50 5.62 14.42 -10.50
CA GLN A 50 4.73 13.29 -10.30
C GLN A 50 5.42 12.03 -10.81
N VAL A 51 5.80 11.15 -9.90
CA VAL A 51 6.46 9.87 -10.20
C VAL A 51 5.46 8.74 -10.09
N LYS A 52 5.50 7.81 -11.03
CA LYS A 52 4.74 6.56 -11.00
C LYS A 52 5.62 5.42 -11.48
N ILE A 53 5.73 4.38 -10.67
CA ILE A 53 6.46 3.15 -10.94
C ILE A 53 5.45 2.01 -10.89
N ASP A 54 5.26 1.34 -12.02
CA ASP A 54 4.40 0.16 -12.12
C ASP A 54 5.28 -1.09 -12.26
N VAL A 55 5.04 -2.09 -11.43
CA VAL A 55 5.74 -3.37 -11.44
C VAL A 55 4.70 -4.47 -11.64
N THR A 56 4.90 -5.28 -12.67
CA THR A 56 3.97 -6.37 -13.00
C THR A 56 4.57 -7.71 -12.60
N MET A 57 3.91 -8.42 -11.70
CA MET A 57 4.25 -9.80 -11.33
C MET A 57 3.27 -10.77 -11.97
N GLU A 58 3.51 -12.07 -11.82
CA GLU A 58 2.63 -13.11 -12.36
C GLU A 58 1.20 -13.00 -11.80
N ASN A 59 1.07 -12.88 -10.48
CA ASN A 59 -0.22 -12.95 -9.78
C ASN A 59 -0.77 -11.59 -9.29
N TYR A 60 0.02 -10.52 -9.40
CA TYR A 60 -0.36 -9.18 -8.94
C TYR A 60 0.39 -8.09 -9.70
N SER A 61 -0.05 -6.84 -9.54
CA SER A 61 0.70 -5.65 -9.91
C SER A 61 0.90 -4.76 -8.69
N GLU A 62 2.00 -4.02 -8.68
CA GLU A 62 2.29 -3.00 -7.69
C GLU A 62 2.50 -1.66 -8.37
N THR A 63 1.93 -0.61 -7.80
CA THR A 63 2.11 0.76 -8.25
C THR A 63 2.65 1.57 -7.08
N LEU A 64 3.83 2.17 -7.24
CA LEU A 64 4.35 3.18 -6.35
C LEU A 64 4.18 4.55 -7.03
N SER A 65 3.40 5.45 -6.43
CA SER A 65 3.10 6.75 -7.04
C SER A 65 3.04 7.89 -6.04
N GLY A 66 3.39 9.09 -6.47
CA GLY A 66 3.34 10.29 -5.65
C GLY A 66 4.21 11.41 -6.21
N VAL A 67 4.64 12.33 -5.33
CA VAL A 67 5.39 13.52 -5.76
C VAL A 67 6.78 13.55 -5.13
N SER A 68 7.79 13.76 -5.96
CA SER A 68 9.16 14.09 -5.59
C SER A 68 9.41 15.58 -5.80
N GLN A 69 10.00 16.26 -4.83
CA GLN A 69 10.27 17.69 -4.82
C GLN A 69 11.78 17.90 -4.69
N TYR A 70 12.30 18.83 -5.49
CA TYR A 70 13.68 19.27 -5.51
C TYR A 70 13.70 20.74 -5.15
N GLN A 71 14.41 21.10 -4.08
CA GLN A 71 14.66 22.48 -3.69
C GLN A 71 16.14 22.78 -3.87
N VAL A 72 16.48 23.76 -4.70
CA VAL A 72 17.86 24.17 -4.92
C VAL A 72 18.31 25.03 -3.74
N ILE A 73 19.20 24.49 -2.89
CA ILE A 73 19.66 25.16 -1.67
C ILE A 73 20.96 25.96 -1.89
N LYS A 74 21.78 25.54 -2.86
CA LYS A 74 23.00 26.22 -3.31
C LYS A 74 23.13 26.07 -4.82
N SER A 75 23.74 27.06 -5.47
CA SER A 75 23.93 27.09 -6.91
C SER A 75 25.13 28.00 -7.20
N ASP A 76 26.20 27.40 -7.73
CA ASP A 76 27.46 28.04 -8.08
C ASP A 76 27.67 27.95 -9.61
N ALA A 77 28.76 28.49 -10.16
CA ALA A 77 28.96 28.46 -11.62
C ALA A 77 28.94 27.02 -12.18
N ASP A 78 29.61 26.09 -11.50
CA ASP A 78 29.87 24.72 -12.01
C ASP A 78 29.06 23.62 -11.31
N SER A 79 28.43 23.92 -10.18
CA SER A 79 27.68 22.94 -9.39
C SER A 79 26.43 23.54 -8.73
N PHE A 80 25.56 22.66 -8.24
CA PHE A 80 24.41 23.04 -7.44
C PHE A 80 24.08 21.93 -6.44
N THR A 81 23.48 22.33 -5.31
CA THR A 81 23.04 21.41 -4.27
C THR A 81 21.53 21.44 -4.18
N VAL A 82 20.91 20.26 -4.20
CA VAL A 82 19.45 20.12 -4.08
C VAL A 82 19.07 19.31 -2.86
N LYS A 83 18.04 19.78 -2.17
CA LYS A 83 17.33 19.01 -1.15
C LYS A 83 16.17 18.30 -1.83
N CYS A 84 16.18 16.97 -1.81
CA CYS A 84 15.10 16.15 -2.32
C CYS A 84 14.19 15.71 -1.18
N THR A 85 12.89 15.91 -1.34
CA THR A 85 11.85 15.42 -0.43
C THR A 85 10.72 14.81 -1.24
N GLY A 86 10.00 13.83 -0.73
CA GLY A 86 8.88 13.29 -1.49
C GLY A 86 7.97 12.44 -0.65
N ARG A 87 6.80 12.12 -1.19
CA ARG A 87 5.92 11.13 -0.59
C ARG A 87 5.34 10.28 -1.71
N LEU A 88 5.66 9.00 -1.66
CA LEU A 88 5.08 7.98 -2.55
C LEU A 88 4.16 7.07 -1.73
N SER A 89 3.06 6.66 -2.35
CA SER A 89 2.12 5.67 -1.85
C SER A 89 2.21 4.42 -2.70
N SER A 90 2.22 3.26 -2.05
CA SER A 90 2.17 1.96 -2.72
C SER A 90 0.73 1.44 -2.76
N ALA A 91 0.34 0.86 -3.90
CA ALA A 91 -0.90 0.13 -4.09
C ALA A 91 -0.60 -1.23 -4.74
N THR A 92 -1.24 -2.29 -4.25
CA THR A 92 -1.11 -3.64 -4.81
C THR A 92 -2.47 -4.10 -5.31
N GLN A 93 -2.52 -4.59 -6.55
CA GLN A 93 -3.72 -5.16 -7.16
C GLN A 93 -3.49 -6.64 -7.49
N SER A 94 -4.35 -7.52 -6.95
CA SER A 94 -4.33 -8.93 -7.33
C SER A 94 -4.87 -9.11 -8.74
N LYS A 95 -4.22 -9.96 -9.55
CA LYS A 95 -4.74 -10.37 -10.86
C LYS A 95 -5.77 -11.50 -10.74
N SER A 96 -5.83 -12.19 -9.60
CA SER A 96 -6.82 -13.24 -9.40
C SER A 96 -8.21 -12.63 -9.19
N LYS A 97 -9.13 -12.91 -10.12
CA LYS A 97 -10.54 -12.50 -10.06
C LYS A 97 -11.38 -13.31 -9.06
N ARG A 98 -10.77 -14.07 -8.14
CA ARG A 98 -11.53 -14.80 -7.10
C ARG A 98 -12.05 -13.81 -6.05
N MET A 99 -13.10 -13.07 -6.40
CA MET A 99 -14.14 -12.71 -5.43
C MET A 99 -14.73 -14.03 -4.92
N LEU A 100 -14.80 -14.28 -3.60
CA LEU A 100 -15.89 -15.03 -2.94
C LEU A 100 -15.58 -15.64 -1.57
N ILE A 101 -14.40 -15.48 -0.97
CA ILE A 101 -14.18 -15.97 0.41
C ILE A 101 -13.51 -14.87 1.23
N PRO A 102 -14.04 -14.50 2.43
CA PRO A 102 -13.38 -13.54 3.31
C PRO A 102 -11.95 -14.04 3.56
N PRO A 103 -10.95 -13.16 3.57
CA PRO A 103 -9.56 -13.59 3.55
C PRO A 103 -9.25 -14.29 4.87
N MET A 104 -9.25 -15.63 4.85
CA MET A 104 -8.26 -16.36 5.64
C MET A 104 -6.92 -15.73 5.31
N ARG A 105 -6.05 -15.57 6.32
CA ARG A 105 -4.75 -14.89 6.24
C ARG A 105 -3.81 -15.62 5.26
N ILE A 106 -4.14 -15.64 3.97
CA ILE A 106 -3.22 -15.97 2.90
C ILE A 106 -2.12 -14.95 3.06
N HIS A 107 -0.90 -15.45 3.26
CA HIS A 107 0.30 -14.63 3.36
C HIS A 107 0.30 -13.63 2.21
N ARG A 108 -0.16 -12.40 2.48
CA ARG A 108 -0.10 -11.32 1.50
C ARG A 108 1.39 -11.16 1.25
N HIS A 109 1.83 -11.45 0.03
CA HIS A 109 3.18 -11.11 -0.40
C HIS A 109 3.44 -9.67 0.02
N ARG A 110 4.42 -9.48 0.90
CA ARG A 110 4.74 -8.17 1.42
C ARG A 110 5.47 -7.44 0.30
N SER A 111 4.75 -6.52 -0.35
CA SER A 111 5.32 -5.68 -1.41
C SER A 111 6.69 -5.14 -0.97
N PRO A 112 7.74 -5.24 -1.80
CA PRO A 112 9.02 -4.58 -1.55
C PRO A 112 8.88 -3.07 -1.34
N PHE A 113 7.83 -2.45 -1.90
CA PHE A 113 7.49 -1.05 -1.65
C PHE A 113 6.79 -0.80 -0.31
N ALA A 114 6.26 -1.83 0.38
CA ALA A 114 5.53 -1.64 1.64
C ALA A 114 6.42 -1.02 2.74
N GLY A 115 7.71 -1.34 2.75
CA GLY A 115 8.69 -0.71 3.65
C GLY A 115 8.87 0.79 3.41
N LEU A 116 8.62 1.25 2.18
CA LEU A 116 8.73 2.66 1.78
C LEU A 116 7.47 3.49 2.06
N ALA A 117 6.35 2.87 2.41
CA ALA A 117 5.10 3.59 2.66
C ALA A 117 4.77 3.77 4.16
N HIS A 118 5.35 2.94 5.04
CA HIS A 118 4.89 2.77 6.43
C HIS A 118 5.88 3.21 7.51
N SER A 119 7.02 3.85 7.19
CA SER A 119 7.79 4.51 8.24
C SER A 119 6.97 5.68 8.80
N MET A 120 6.97 5.86 10.12
CA MET A 120 6.21 6.93 10.82
C MET A 120 6.63 8.35 10.37
N SER A 121 7.74 8.47 9.64
CA SER A 121 8.25 9.69 9.00
C SER A 121 7.76 9.89 7.54
N GLY A 122 7.09 8.90 6.94
CA GLY A 122 7.00 8.77 5.47
C GLY A 122 8.38 8.41 4.92
N ALA A 123 8.53 7.36 4.11
CA ALA A 123 9.86 6.78 3.86
C ALA A 123 10.74 7.54 2.86
N PHE A 124 10.73 8.86 2.95
CA PHE A 124 11.70 9.74 2.31
C PHE A 124 12.15 10.75 3.37
N GLU A 125 13.20 10.39 4.08
CA GLU A 125 14.00 11.41 4.77
C GLU A 125 14.50 12.41 3.73
N SER A 126 14.70 13.66 4.13
CA SER A 126 15.21 14.64 3.17
C SER A 126 16.62 14.25 2.74
N HIS A 127 16.84 14.13 1.42
CA HIS A 127 18.15 13.87 0.85
C HIS A 127 18.79 15.17 0.42
N VAL A 128 20.11 15.23 0.49
CA VAL A 128 20.88 16.33 -0.09
C VAL A 128 21.81 15.75 -1.13
N LEU A 129 21.68 16.22 -2.36
CA LEU A 129 22.53 15.85 -3.48
C LEU A 129 23.35 17.06 -3.91
N GLU A 130 24.63 16.85 -4.16
CA GLU A 130 25.52 17.83 -4.80
C GLU A 130 25.87 17.30 -6.18
N LEU A 131 25.65 18.12 -7.20
CA LEU A 131 25.83 17.76 -8.60
C LEU A 131 26.54 18.87 -9.35
N ASN A 132 27.26 18.51 -10.41
CA ASN A 132 27.73 19.48 -11.39
C ASN A 132 26.61 19.91 -12.37
N ARG A 133 26.88 20.91 -13.20
CA ARG A 133 25.93 21.42 -14.21
C ARG A 133 25.53 20.42 -15.29
N PHE A 134 26.19 19.26 -15.35
CA PHE A 134 25.88 18.18 -16.29
C PHE A 134 25.18 17.00 -15.62
N GLY A 135 24.84 17.09 -14.33
CA GLY A 135 24.06 16.06 -13.63
C GLY A 135 24.88 14.90 -13.09
N GLU A 136 26.22 14.99 -13.12
CA GLU A 136 27.08 14.05 -12.38
C GLU A 136 26.98 14.34 -10.88
N ILE A 137 26.89 13.29 -10.07
CA ILE A 137 26.59 13.40 -8.63
C ILE A 137 27.88 13.21 -7.83
N ASP A 138 28.31 14.26 -7.13
CA ASP A 138 29.52 14.25 -6.32
C ASP A 138 29.25 13.69 -4.92
N THR A 139 28.13 14.07 -4.31
CA THR A 139 27.80 13.69 -2.92
C THR A 139 26.33 13.38 -2.76
N VAL A 140 26.03 12.29 -2.03
CA VAL A 140 24.68 11.90 -1.63
C VAL A 140 24.62 11.79 -0.11
N LYS A 141 23.76 12.59 0.54
CA LYS A 141 23.45 12.47 1.96
C LYS A 141 22.03 11.92 2.14
N GLY A 142 21.93 10.80 2.85
CA GLY A 142 20.70 10.00 3.01
C GLY A 142 20.51 8.97 1.88
N SER A 143 19.50 8.11 1.99
CA SER A 143 19.19 7.10 0.97
C SER A 143 17.70 7.01 0.65
N SER A 144 17.36 7.09 -0.64
CA SER A 144 16.03 6.77 -1.18
C SER A 144 16.08 5.57 -2.12
N LEU A 145 16.83 4.53 -1.76
CA LEU A 145 17.00 3.37 -2.63
C LEU A 145 15.64 2.69 -2.88
N LEU A 146 15.32 2.49 -4.14
CA LEU A 146 14.10 1.80 -4.58
C LEU A 146 14.40 0.32 -4.82
N PRO A 147 13.43 -0.58 -4.59
CA PRO A 147 13.58 -2.00 -4.91
C PRO A 147 13.71 -2.22 -6.43
N TYR A 148 14.04 -3.44 -6.83
CA TYR A 148 14.16 -3.86 -8.24
C TYR A 148 15.29 -3.19 -9.03
N LEU A 149 16.34 -2.74 -8.35
CA LEU A 149 17.55 -2.15 -8.97
C LEU A 149 17.28 -0.89 -9.81
N ILE A 150 16.16 -0.19 -9.57
CA ILE A 150 15.82 1.04 -10.30
C ILE A 150 16.49 2.29 -9.72
N GLY A 151 17.48 2.12 -8.83
CA GLY A 151 18.29 3.17 -8.25
C GLY A 151 17.59 3.96 -7.14
N HIS A 152 17.98 5.23 -6.97
CA HIS A 152 17.44 6.11 -5.94
C HIS A 152 16.33 6.98 -6.50
N LEU A 153 15.21 7.13 -5.77
CA LEU A 153 14.13 8.05 -6.15
C LEU A 153 14.64 9.47 -6.41
N SER A 154 15.55 9.97 -5.58
CA SER A 154 16.14 11.30 -5.72
C SER A 154 16.88 11.50 -7.04
N LYS A 155 17.39 10.43 -7.65
CA LYS A 155 18.14 10.46 -8.92
C LYS A 155 17.27 10.28 -10.17
N ILE A 156 16.01 9.87 -10.06
CA ILE A 156 15.16 9.53 -11.23
C ILE A 156 15.09 10.67 -12.26
N ASN A 157 14.98 11.92 -11.82
CA ASN A 157 14.86 13.09 -12.71
C ASN A 157 16.19 13.84 -12.93
N LEU A 158 17.29 13.27 -12.45
CA LEU A 158 18.64 13.84 -12.58
C LEU A 158 19.42 12.91 -13.51
N ILE A 159 19.51 13.31 -14.77
CA ILE A 159 20.22 12.56 -15.79
C ILE A 159 21.58 13.19 -16.07
N PRO A 160 22.61 12.38 -16.32
CA PRO A 160 23.90 12.87 -16.74
C PRO A 160 23.84 13.31 -18.22
N LEU A 161 24.43 14.45 -18.50
CA LEU A 161 24.46 15.12 -19.79
C LEU A 161 25.91 15.17 -20.29
N SER A 162 26.10 15.21 -21.61
CA SER A 162 27.45 15.31 -22.19
C SER A 162 28.07 16.71 -21.97
N PRO A 163 29.18 16.86 -21.22
CA PRO A 163 29.86 18.15 -21.06
C PRO A 163 30.42 18.70 -22.37
N GLU A 164 30.75 17.80 -23.29
CA GLU A 164 31.29 18.11 -24.62
C GLU A 164 30.19 18.49 -25.63
N GLY A 165 28.91 18.30 -25.28
CA GLY A 165 27.77 18.49 -26.19
C GLY A 165 27.67 17.42 -27.27
N LYS A 166 28.11 16.19 -26.98
CA LYS A 166 27.96 15.03 -27.88
C LYS A 166 26.48 14.65 -27.97
N SER A 167 26.02 14.30 -29.17
CA SER A 167 24.67 13.77 -29.40
C SER A 167 24.48 12.36 -28.84
N GLU A 168 25.57 11.63 -28.62
CA GLU A 168 25.59 10.28 -28.06
C GLU A 168 26.67 10.20 -26.98
N TRP A 169 26.33 9.64 -25.82
CA TRP A 169 27.26 9.39 -24.72
C TRP A 169 26.82 8.17 -23.92
N SER A 170 27.75 7.61 -23.14
CA SER A 170 27.48 6.46 -22.29
C SER A 170 28.20 6.57 -20.96
N GLU A 171 27.62 5.92 -19.97
CA GLU A 171 28.17 5.76 -18.63
C GLU A 171 28.27 4.28 -18.30
N SER A 172 29.33 3.91 -17.59
CA SER A 172 29.52 2.56 -17.10
C SER A 172 30.12 2.59 -15.70
N GLU A 173 29.45 1.93 -14.76
CA GLU A 173 29.87 1.85 -13.36
C GLU A 173 29.93 0.38 -12.91
N LYS A 174 30.90 0.08 -12.03
CA LYS A 174 30.93 -1.19 -11.29
C LYS A 174 30.23 -1.00 -9.96
N THR A 175 29.31 -1.89 -9.65
CA THR A 175 28.41 -1.77 -8.48
C THR A 175 28.18 -3.15 -7.86
N THR A 176 27.41 -3.22 -6.78
CA THR A 176 27.03 -4.46 -6.10
C THR A 176 25.52 -4.60 -6.01
N VAL A 177 25.05 -5.85 -6.00
CA VAL A 177 23.65 -6.20 -5.82
C VAL A 177 23.52 -7.06 -4.59
N SER A 178 22.66 -6.64 -3.66
CA SER A 178 22.30 -7.43 -2.49
C SER A 178 20.89 -7.99 -2.63
N ILE A 179 20.74 -9.29 -2.44
CA ILE A 179 19.45 -9.98 -2.35
C ILE A 179 19.03 -9.98 -0.88
N ILE A 180 17.82 -9.50 -0.61
CA ILE A 180 17.26 -9.41 0.75
C ILE A 180 16.01 -10.29 0.80
N SER A 181 15.95 -11.22 1.76
CA SER A 181 14.71 -11.96 2.02
C SER A 181 13.76 -11.16 2.91
N THR A 182 12.51 -11.10 2.47
CA THR A 182 11.38 -10.47 3.18
C THR A 182 10.56 -11.45 4.01
N ASP A 183 11.02 -12.70 4.19
CA ASP A 183 10.23 -13.76 4.84
C ASP A 183 10.01 -13.55 6.35
N ARG A 184 10.57 -12.47 6.93
CA ARG A 184 10.44 -12.15 8.36
C ARG A 184 9.96 -10.73 8.60
N ILE A 185 9.22 -10.56 9.69
CA ILE A 185 8.75 -9.26 10.17
C ILE A 185 9.98 -8.39 10.49
N PRO A 186 10.16 -7.21 9.85
CA PRO A 186 11.21 -6.27 10.21
C PRO A 186 10.89 -5.74 11.60
N LEU A 187 11.77 -6.02 12.54
CA LEU A 187 11.73 -5.49 13.90
C LEU A 187 12.65 -4.27 13.96
N PRO A 188 12.33 -3.22 14.75
CA PRO A 188 13.04 -1.93 14.76
C PRO A 188 14.53 -1.96 15.20
N PHE A 189 15.13 -3.13 15.37
CA PHE A 189 16.53 -3.31 15.79
C PHE A 189 17.24 -4.47 15.07
N ARG A 190 16.69 -4.96 13.96
CA ARG A 190 17.29 -6.07 13.21
C ARG A 190 17.58 -5.62 11.79
N ASP A 191 18.85 -5.67 11.41
CA ASP A 191 19.29 -5.35 10.06
C ASP A 191 18.59 -6.23 9.03
N SER A 192 18.39 -5.69 7.82
CA SER A 192 17.89 -6.45 6.68
C SER A 192 18.78 -7.68 6.46
N ASN A 193 18.17 -8.87 6.40
CA ASN A 193 18.91 -10.10 6.21
C ASN A 193 19.37 -10.19 4.74
N VAL A 194 20.60 -9.75 4.49
CA VAL A 194 21.25 -9.85 3.17
C VAL A 194 21.64 -11.31 2.96
N GLU A 195 20.96 -11.99 2.04
CA GLU A 195 21.23 -13.40 1.73
C GLU A 195 22.51 -13.57 0.91
N LYS A 196 22.71 -12.65 -0.04
CA LYS A 196 23.77 -12.74 -1.03
C LYS A 196 24.12 -11.36 -1.55
N THR A 197 25.40 -11.08 -1.73
CA THR A 197 25.90 -9.88 -2.42
C THR A 197 26.76 -10.29 -3.61
N MET A 198 26.54 -9.67 -4.75
CA MET A 198 27.24 -9.96 -6.01
C MET A 198 27.79 -8.69 -6.64
N GLY A 199 28.95 -8.76 -7.27
CA GLY A 199 29.40 -7.70 -8.16
C GLY A 199 28.51 -7.61 -9.40
N ALA A 200 28.36 -6.40 -9.93
CA ALA A 200 27.58 -6.12 -11.12
C ALA A 200 28.17 -4.95 -11.92
N LYS A 201 27.77 -4.86 -13.19
CA LYS A 201 28.10 -3.77 -14.08
C LYS A 201 26.81 -3.10 -14.53
N GLN A 202 26.75 -1.79 -14.38
CA GLN A 202 25.70 -0.93 -14.90
C GLN A 202 26.24 -0.16 -16.09
N THR A 203 25.50 -0.14 -17.19
CA THR A 203 25.78 0.66 -18.39
C THR A 203 24.51 1.40 -18.80
N THR A 204 24.62 2.70 -19.06
CA THR A 204 23.53 3.49 -19.63
C THR A 204 24.03 4.27 -20.83
N GLU A 205 23.30 4.19 -21.93
CA GLU A 205 23.59 4.88 -23.19
C GLU A 205 22.50 5.90 -23.44
N TYR A 206 22.91 7.08 -23.88
CA TYR A 206 22.04 8.21 -24.16
C TYR A 206 22.26 8.68 -25.59
N LYS A 207 21.17 9.01 -26.28
CA LYS A 207 21.19 9.52 -27.64
C LYS A 207 20.14 10.60 -27.83
N ILE A 208 20.54 11.78 -28.29
CA ILE A 208 19.61 12.82 -28.73
C ILE A 208 18.93 12.33 -30.02
N THR A 209 17.60 12.22 -29.99
CA THR A 209 16.80 11.74 -31.13
C THR A 209 15.92 12.81 -31.75
N GLY A 210 15.75 13.95 -31.09
CA GLY A 210 15.00 15.06 -31.66
C GLY A 210 15.13 16.34 -30.85
N GLU A 211 14.90 17.46 -31.53
CA GLU A 211 14.88 18.79 -30.95
C GLU A 211 13.73 19.59 -31.55
N LYS A 212 12.92 20.23 -30.70
CA LYS A 212 11.78 21.06 -31.10
C LYS A 212 11.71 22.29 -30.21
N GLY A 213 12.20 23.41 -30.72
CA GLY A 213 12.30 24.65 -29.95
C GLY A 213 13.20 24.49 -28.74
N ASP A 214 12.66 24.67 -27.55
CA ASP A 214 13.40 24.49 -26.28
C ASP A 214 13.39 23.04 -25.77
N ALA A 215 12.60 22.15 -26.37
CA ALA A 215 12.51 20.75 -25.94
C ALA A 215 13.50 19.86 -26.71
N VAL A 216 14.25 19.04 -25.99
CA VAL A 216 15.17 18.04 -26.55
C VAL A 216 14.77 16.65 -26.08
N THR A 217 14.64 15.72 -27.01
CA THR A 217 14.28 14.33 -26.76
C THR A 217 15.54 13.46 -26.73
N ILE A 218 15.73 12.74 -25.63
CA ILE A 218 16.85 11.84 -25.40
C ILE A 218 16.31 10.42 -25.28
N ALA A 219 16.77 9.53 -26.15
CA ALA A 219 16.56 8.09 -26.00
C ALA A 219 17.60 7.52 -25.02
N VAL A 220 17.15 6.59 -24.18
CA VAL A 220 17.97 5.94 -23.16
C VAL A 220 17.92 4.43 -23.37
N THR A 221 19.07 3.78 -23.31
CA THR A 221 19.21 2.32 -23.24
C THR A 221 19.97 1.98 -21.97
N HIS A 222 19.42 1.10 -21.14
CA HIS A 222 19.99 0.76 -19.84
C HIS A 222 20.23 -0.75 -19.76
N SER A 223 21.37 -1.13 -19.17
CA SER A 223 21.73 -2.50 -18.87
C SER A 223 22.38 -2.59 -17.48
N TYR A 224 21.95 -3.55 -16.69
CA TYR A 224 22.51 -3.88 -15.40
C TYR A 224 22.67 -5.39 -15.34
N ARG A 225 23.89 -5.88 -15.12
CA ARG A 225 24.19 -7.33 -15.16
C ARG A 225 25.09 -7.74 -14.01
N THR A 226 24.72 -8.79 -13.29
CA THR A 226 25.59 -9.40 -12.28
C THR A 226 26.74 -10.17 -12.93
N VAL A 227 27.86 -10.26 -12.20
CA VAL A 227 29.00 -11.10 -12.58
C VAL A 227 28.67 -12.59 -12.40
N GLY A 228 27.87 -12.92 -11.39
CA GLY A 228 27.36 -14.28 -11.19
C GLY A 228 26.44 -14.68 -12.33
N THR A 229 26.62 -15.90 -12.83
CA THR A 229 25.85 -16.47 -13.94
C THR A 229 25.16 -17.77 -13.53
N VAL A 230 24.04 -18.06 -14.18
CA VAL A 230 23.29 -19.32 -14.15
C VAL A 230 23.05 -19.70 -15.61
N ASP A 231 23.44 -20.91 -16.00
CA ASP A 231 23.36 -21.40 -17.40
C ASP A 231 24.02 -20.45 -18.43
N GLY A 232 25.11 -19.79 -18.05
CA GLY A 232 25.85 -18.85 -18.90
C GLY A 232 25.24 -17.45 -19.02
N GLU A 233 24.08 -17.19 -18.42
CA GLU A 233 23.44 -15.87 -18.38
C GLU A 233 23.57 -15.22 -16.99
N PRO A 234 23.56 -13.88 -16.86
CA PRO A 234 23.61 -13.22 -15.55
C PRO A 234 22.46 -13.66 -14.63
N GLU A 235 22.80 -13.99 -13.38
CA GLU A 235 21.83 -14.38 -12.34
C GLU A 235 20.76 -13.30 -12.13
N ILE A 236 21.18 -12.03 -12.15
CA ILE A 236 20.27 -10.88 -12.18
C ILE A 236 20.64 -9.99 -13.37
N GLU A 237 19.62 -9.66 -14.15
CA GLU A 237 19.73 -8.75 -15.29
C GLU A 237 18.57 -7.75 -15.27
N LEU A 238 18.86 -6.46 -15.39
CA LEU A 238 17.89 -5.42 -15.70
C LEU A 238 18.25 -4.84 -17.06
N SER A 239 17.31 -4.83 -17.99
CA SER A 239 17.52 -4.17 -19.28
C SER A 239 16.29 -3.37 -19.66
N GLY A 240 16.48 -2.30 -20.42
CA GLY A 240 15.36 -1.64 -21.05
C GLY A 240 15.70 -0.32 -21.69
N THR A 241 14.65 0.35 -22.14
CA THR A 241 14.75 1.56 -22.94
C THR A 241 13.78 2.61 -22.47
N GLY A 242 14.02 3.86 -22.83
CA GLY A 242 13.13 4.94 -22.48
C GLY A 242 13.38 6.21 -23.26
N THR A 243 12.55 7.20 -22.95
CA THR A 243 12.61 8.53 -23.54
C THR A 243 12.57 9.57 -22.43
N ILE A 244 13.35 10.63 -22.62
CA ILE A 244 13.42 11.78 -21.72
C ILE A 244 13.21 13.03 -22.54
N GLU A 245 12.33 13.91 -22.06
CA GLU A 245 12.17 15.26 -22.56
C GLU A 245 12.90 16.23 -21.63
N PHE A 246 13.91 16.92 -22.17
CA PHE A 246 14.68 17.93 -21.47
C PHE A 246 14.30 19.32 -22.00
N ASP A 247 14.03 20.26 -21.10
CA ASP A 247 13.77 21.66 -21.44
C ASP A 247 15.08 22.46 -21.33
N LYS A 248 15.59 22.95 -22.47
CA LYS A 248 16.83 23.74 -22.54
C LYS A 248 16.73 25.06 -21.81
N LYS A 249 15.56 25.70 -21.83
CA LYS A 249 15.35 27.03 -21.25
C LYS A 249 15.28 26.94 -19.73
N GLN A 250 14.56 25.95 -19.22
CA GLN A 250 14.53 25.67 -17.78
C GLN A 250 15.83 25.00 -17.30
N GLY A 251 16.52 24.30 -18.21
CA GLY A 251 17.69 23.48 -17.91
C GLY A 251 17.33 22.34 -16.96
N GLY A 252 16.33 21.53 -17.31
CA GLY A 252 15.90 20.40 -16.50
C GLY A 252 15.02 19.40 -17.25
N VAL A 253 14.83 18.23 -16.66
CA VAL A 253 13.93 17.20 -17.20
C VAL A 253 12.49 17.65 -17.03
N LYS A 254 11.69 17.58 -18.10
CA LYS A 254 10.25 17.86 -18.09
C LYS A 254 9.44 16.60 -17.89
N SER A 255 9.84 15.52 -18.54
CA SER A 255 9.25 14.19 -18.34
C SER A 255 10.19 13.08 -18.76
N LEU A 256 9.95 11.88 -18.25
CA LEU A 256 10.62 10.66 -18.68
C LEU A 256 9.66 9.47 -18.63
N LEU A 257 9.91 8.51 -19.51
CA LEU A 257 9.26 7.20 -19.55
C LEU A 257 10.32 6.14 -19.79
N LEU A 258 10.52 5.26 -18.80
CA LEU A 258 11.49 4.17 -18.83
C LEU A 258 10.76 2.84 -18.72
N ASN A 259 11.08 1.89 -19.60
CA ASN A 259 10.51 0.56 -19.65
C ASN A 259 11.61 -0.47 -19.44
N TYR A 260 11.62 -1.11 -18.29
CA TYR A 260 12.59 -2.14 -17.93
C TYR A 260 11.97 -3.54 -17.88
N LYS A 261 12.84 -4.52 -18.07
CA LYS A 261 12.60 -5.94 -17.85
C LYS A 261 13.70 -6.43 -16.92
N MET A 262 13.31 -6.82 -15.71
CA MET A 262 14.20 -7.48 -14.77
C MET A 262 14.05 -8.99 -14.90
N PHE A 263 15.16 -9.69 -14.95
CA PHE A 263 15.26 -11.13 -14.88
C PHE A 263 16.00 -11.51 -13.60
N ARG A 264 15.42 -12.46 -12.86
CA ARG A 264 16.11 -13.18 -11.79
C ARG A 264 16.11 -14.65 -12.16
N ARG A 265 17.29 -15.21 -12.35
CA ARG A 265 17.51 -16.60 -12.72
C ARG A 265 17.98 -17.37 -11.49
N SER A 266 17.42 -18.55 -11.29
CA SER A 266 17.93 -19.58 -10.39
C SER A 266 18.11 -20.86 -11.19
N GLU A 267 18.77 -21.87 -10.61
CA GLU A 267 18.92 -23.20 -11.21
C GLU A 267 17.58 -23.85 -11.61
N THR A 268 16.47 -23.40 -11.01
CA THR A 268 15.15 -24.01 -11.14
C THR A 268 14.09 -23.11 -11.78
N SER A 269 14.34 -21.81 -11.91
CA SER A 269 13.31 -20.86 -12.36
C SER A 269 13.87 -19.56 -12.92
N VAL A 270 13.12 -18.95 -13.83
CA VAL A 270 13.39 -17.61 -14.33
C VAL A 270 12.19 -16.72 -14.05
N HIS A 271 12.38 -15.72 -13.18
CA HIS A 271 11.37 -14.72 -12.90
C HIS A 271 11.59 -13.49 -13.77
N LYS A 272 10.58 -13.15 -14.56
CA LYS A 272 10.55 -11.96 -15.40
C LYS A 272 9.61 -10.91 -14.81
N ILE A 273 10.14 -9.73 -14.56
CA ILE A 273 9.44 -8.64 -13.88
C ILE A 273 9.50 -7.41 -14.79
N PRO A 274 8.43 -7.12 -15.56
CA PRO A 274 8.27 -5.86 -16.26
C PRO A 274 8.11 -4.70 -15.27
N ILE A 275 8.84 -3.62 -15.53
CA ILE A 275 8.83 -2.39 -14.71
C ILE A 275 8.67 -1.19 -15.63
N THR A 276 7.78 -0.28 -15.29
CA THR A 276 7.59 0.98 -16.02
C THR A 276 7.74 2.13 -15.06
N ILE A 277 8.61 3.08 -15.36
CA ILE A 277 8.83 4.29 -14.58
C ILE A 277 8.41 5.47 -15.44
N SER A 278 7.51 6.29 -14.92
CA SER A 278 7.14 7.56 -15.53
C SER A 278 7.32 8.67 -14.51
N SER A 279 7.81 9.81 -14.99
CA SER A 279 7.89 11.03 -14.20
C SER A 279 7.53 12.22 -15.07
N LYS A 280 6.75 13.14 -14.52
CA LYS A 280 6.36 14.38 -15.19
C LYS A 280 6.48 15.54 -14.22
N GLN A 281 7.13 16.61 -14.65
CA GLN A 281 7.20 17.86 -13.90
C GLN A 281 5.80 18.47 -13.78
N LEU A 282 5.43 18.84 -12.56
CA LEU A 282 4.20 19.56 -12.26
C LEU A 282 4.39 21.04 -12.52
N SER A 283 3.37 21.65 -13.12
CA SER A 283 3.25 23.11 -13.19
C SER A 283 3.00 23.70 -11.81
N GLU A 284 3.26 25.00 -11.64
CA GLU A 284 2.98 25.72 -10.39
C GLU A 284 1.51 25.62 -9.97
N LYS A 285 0.58 25.64 -10.95
CA LYS A 285 -0.86 25.49 -10.71
C LYS A 285 -1.22 24.11 -10.17
N GLU A 286 -0.67 23.04 -10.77
CA GLU A 286 -0.89 21.66 -10.31
C GLU A 286 -0.31 21.44 -8.90
N LEU A 287 0.89 21.99 -8.64
CA LEU A 287 1.52 21.91 -7.33
C LEU A 287 0.73 22.66 -6.25
N ALA A 288 0.21 23.85 -6.57
CA ALA A 288 -0.63 24.63 -5.66
C ALA A 288 -1.93 23.88 -5.31
N LYS A 289 -2.59 23.28 -6.31
CA LYS A 289 -3.78 22.45 -6.10
C LYS A 289 -3.49 21.26 -5.19
N LEU A 290 -2.41 20.51 -5.47
CA LEU A 290 -2.02 19.37 -4.65
C LEU A 290 -1.77 19.75 -3.18
N ARG A 291 -1.10 20.89 -2.94
CA ARG A 291 -0.85 21.42 -1.59
C ARG A 291 -2.16 21.79 -0.88
N ALA A 292 -3.09 22.43 -1.59
CA ALA A 292 -4.40 22.80 -1.05
C ALA A 292 -5.20 21.54 -0.64
N ASP A 293 -5.26 20.54 -1.50
CA ASP A 293 -5.96 19.28 -1.24
C ASP A 293 -5.36 18.55 -0.01
N GLN A 294 -4.03 18.52 0.10
CA GLN A 294 -3.34 17.94 1.26
C GLN A 294 -3.63 18.71 2.56
N GLU A 295 -3.68 20.04 2.50
CA GLU A 295 -3.99 20.85 3.67
C GLU A 295 -5.45 20.69 4.11
N GLU A 296 -6.39 20.59 3.16
CA GLU A 296 -7.79 20.33 3.44
C GLU A 296 -7.99 18.96 4.12
N LEU A 297 -7.36 17.91 3.59
CA LEU A 297 -7.37 16.58 4.21
C LEU A 297 -6.78 16.61 5.62
N ARG A 298 -5.67 17.34 5.81
CA ARG A 298 -5.05 17.50 7.14
C ARG A 298 -5.99 18.23 8.11
N LYS A 299 -6.68 19.28 7.66
CA LYS A 299 -7.66 20.02 8.47
C LYS A 299 -8.84 19.13 8.84
N LYS A 300 -9.38 18.36 7.88
CA LYS A 300 -10.46 17.38 8.11
C LYS A 300 -10.05 16.35 9.16
N HIS A 301 -8.89 15.71 9.02
CA HIS A 301 -8.40 14.74 10.00
C HIS A 301 -8.12 15.36 11.38
N LEU A 302 -7.59 16.60 11.42
CA LEU A 302 -7.37 17.29 12.69
C LEU A 302 -8.69 17.63 13.39
N ALA A 303 -9.69 18.10 12.65
CA ALA A 303 -11.02 18.41 13.16
C ALA A 303 -11.71 17.14 13.69
N GLU A 304 -11.69 16.05 12.93
CA GLU A 304 -12.21 14.76 13.36
C GLU A 304 -11.50 14.24 14.61
N ARG A 305 -10.16 14.36 14.66
CA ARG A 305 -9.37 13.97 15.84
C ARG A 305 -9.75 14.78 17.07
N LYS A 306 -9.92 16.10 16.93
CA LYS A 306 -10.37 16.98 18.03
C LYS A 306 -11.80 16.63 18.48
N LYS A 307 -12.70 16.36 17.53
CA LYS A 307 -14.08 15.92 17.82
C LYS A 307 -14.08 14.64 18.67
N ARG A 308 -13.31 13.63 18.26
CA ARG A 308 -13.16 12.36 19.00
C ARG A 308 -12.55 12.55 20.38
N GLU A 309 -11.50 13.37 20.48
CA GLU A 309 -10.87 13.67 21.76
C GLU A 309 -11.83 14.36 22.73
N ALA A 310 -12.62 15.33 22.26
CA ALA A 310 -13.65 15.98 23.06
C ALA A 310 -14.75 15.00 23.51
N ALA A 311 -15.26 14.17 22.59
CA ALA A 311 -16.30 13.18 22.88
C ALA A 311 -15.82 12.06 23.83
N SER A 312 -14.51 11.82 23.92
CA SER A 312 -13.93 10.83 24.83
C SER A 312 -13.67 11.32 26.25
N LYS A 313 -13.84 12.63 26.52
CA LYS A 313 -13.71 13.18 27.87
C LYS A 313 -14.97 12.88 28.66
N PHE A 314 -14.79 12.59 29.93
CA PHE A 314 -15.86 12.31 30.87
C PHE A 314 -15.52 12.91 32.23
N GLU A 315 -16.55 13.16 33.03
CA GLU A 315 -16.42 13.61 34.41
C GLU A 315 -16.63 12.41 35.34
N ILE A 316 -15.92 12.39 36.47
CA ILE A 316 -16.04 11.33 37.46
C ILE A 316 -17.14 11.73 38.45
N PRO A 317 -18.22 10.95 38.58
CA PRO A 317 -19.30 11.25 39.53
C PRO A 317 -18.80 11.35 40.97
N GLU A 318 -19.29 12.32 41.73
CA GLU A 318 -18.86 12.54 43.11
C GLU A 318 -19.31 11.41 44.06
N ASN A 319 -20.51 10.89 43.84
CA ASN A 319 -21.18 9.88 44.67
C ASN A 319 -20.89 8.44 44.21
N ILE A 320 -19.64 8.13 43.87
CA ILE A 320 -19.24 6.79 43.46
C ILE A 320 -18.35 6.13 44.52
N ASP A 321 -18.37 4.80 44.55
CA ASP A 321 -17.54 4.00 45.44
C ASP A 321 -16.05 4.40 45.37
N ALA A 322 -15.35 4.42 46.50
CA ALA A 322 -13.97 4.93 46.59
C ALA A 322 -13.00 4.16 45.68
N ASP A 323 -13.10 2.83 45.65
CA ASP A 323 -12.26 1.98 44.79
C ASP A 323 -12.55 2.23 43.31
N LEU A 324 -13.83 2.44 42.98
CA LEU A 324 -14.27 2.74 41.62
C LEU A 324 -13.84 4.15 41.20
N LYS A 325 -13.83 5.11 42.13
CA LYS A 325 -13.33 6.47 41.90
C LYS A 325 -11.85 6.47 41.55
N GLU A 326 -11.03 5.66 42.23
CA GLU A 326 -9.62 5.49 41.89
C GLU A 326 -9.44 4.91 40.48
N ILE A 327 -10.19 3.85 40.15
CA ILE A 327 -10.16 3.22 38.82
C ILE A 327 -10.54 4.23 37.72
N LEU A 328 -11.59 5.03 37.93
CA LEU A 328 -12.01 6.06 36.97
C LEU A 328 -11.00 7.20 36.86
N THR A 329 -10.29 7.52 37.95
CA THR A 329 -9.20 8.51 37.93
C THR A 329 -8.03 8.03 37.08
N ASP A 330 -7.64 6.77 37.21
CA ASP A 330 -6.62 6.16 36.36
C ASP A 330 -7.07 6.08 34.89
N LEU A 331 -8.36 5.85 34.63
CA LEU A 331 -8.96 5.86 33.29
C LEU A 331 -8.95 7.26 32.64
N ALA A 332 -9.13 8.31 33.43
CA ALA A 332 -9.08 9.70 32.99
C ALA A 332 -7.64 10.19 32.75
N SER A 333 -6.63 9.46 33.23
CA SER A 333 -5.22 9.85 33.10
C SER A 333 -4.73 9.85 31.65
N LYS A 334 -3.69 10.64 31.36
CA LYS A 334 -3.02 10.60 30.04
C LYS A 334 -2.12 9.37 29.85
N ASN A 335 -1.89 8.59 30.89
CA ASN A 335 -0.98 7.45 30.85
C ASN A 335 -1.71 6.20 30.32
N ILE A 336 -1.32 5.75 29.13
CA ILE A 336 -1.96 4.61 28.44
C ILE A 336 -1.96 3.34 29.31
N LEU A 337 -0.88 3.05 30.03
CA LEU A 337 -0.79 1.84 30.87
C LEU A 337 -1.79 1.89 32.03
N LYS A 338 -1.95 3.06 32.66
CA LYS A 338 -2.95 3.26 33.72
C LYS A 338 -4.38 3.08 33.19
N ARG A 339 -4.68 3.67 32.02
CA ARG A 339 -5.99 3.52 31.38
C ARG A 339 -6.32 2.05 31.09
N LYS A 340 -5.37 1.31 30.49
CA LYS A 340 -5.57 -0.11 30.19
C LYS A 340 -5.74 -0.95 31.46
N ALA A 341 -4.94 -0.69 32.49
CA ALA A 341 -5.09 -1.36 33.78
C ALA A 341 -6.47 -1.09 34.41
N ALA A 342 -6.95 0.15 34.36
CA ALA A 342 -8.29 0.52 34.82
C ALA A 342 -9.40 -0.20 34.04
N LEU A 343 -9.33 -0.20 32.70
CA LEU A 343 -10.33 -0.89 31.87
C LEU A 343 -10.34 -2.40 32.10
N LYS A 344 -9.18 -3.03 32.28
CA LYS A 344 -9.08 -4.44 32.63
C LYS A 344 -9.70 -4.73 34.01
N LYS A 345 -9.49 -3.86 35.01
CA LYS A 345 -10.17 -3.98 36.30
C LYS A 345 -11.69 -3.88 36.13
N LEU A 346 -12.17 -2.95 35.31
CA LEU A 346 -13.60 -2.81 35.02
C LEU A 346 -14.17 -4.04 34.29
N SER A 347 -13.48 -4.62 33.30
CA SER A 347 -13.97 -5.80 32.58
C SER A 347 -14.02 -7.08 33.44
N GLN A 348 -13.26 -7.13 34.53
CA GLN A 348 -13.24 -8.26 35.45
C GLN A 348 -14.16 -8.06 36.66
N ALA A 349 -14.77 -6.88 36.79
CA ALA A 349 -15.62 -6.54 37.93
C ALA A 349 -16.94 -7.33 37.94
N LYS A 350 -17.57 -7.42 39.10
CA LYS A 350 -18.93 -7.96 39.29
C LYS A 350 -19.82 -6.88 39.91
N PRO A 351 -20.23 -5.87 39.12
CA PRO A 351 -20.89 -4.68 39.67
C PRO A 351 -22.28 -5.00 40.24
N LYS A 352 -22.54 -4.53 41.46
CA LYS A 352 -23.85 -4.56 42.12
C LYS A 352 -24.54 -3.18 42.14
N LYS A 353 -23.76 -2.10 42.14
CA LYS A 353 -24.18 -0.70 42.14
C LYS A 353 -23.45 0.07 41.04
N ASP A 354 -23.86 1.32 40.80
CA ASP A 354 -23.19 2.30 39.94
C ASP A 354 -23.05 1.90 38.46
N LYS A 355 -23.84 0.91 38.01
CA LYS A 355 -23.73 0.34 36.66
C LYS A 355 -23.90 1.40 35.58
N GLN A 356 -24.96 2.18 35.69
CA GLN A 356 -25.35 3.19 34.72
C GLN A 356 -24.30 4.31 34.63
N GLN A 357 -23.77 4.77 35.76
CA GLN A 357 -22.74 5.82 35.77
C GLN A 357 -21.47 5.36 35.07
N VAL A 358 -21.01 4.12 35.32
CA VAL A 358 -19.80 3.59 34.69
C VAL A 358 -20.03 3.25 33.22
N SER A 359 -21.19 2.68 32.85
CA SER A 359 -21.48 2.37 31.45
C SER A 359 -21.52 3.63 30.59
N GLN A 360 -22.10 4.73 31.08
CA GLN A 360 -22.09 6.02 30.39
C GLN A 360 -20.67 6.55 30.17
N ILE A 361 -19.78 6.45 31.18
CA ILE A 361 -18.36 6.78 31.02
C ILE A 361 -17.70 5.90 29.96
N LEU A 362 -17.95 4.58 29.99
CA LEU A 362 -17.38 3.65 29.02
C LEU A 362 -17.86 3.97 27.59
N ILE A 363 -19.12 4.36 27.40
CA ILE A 363 -19.68 4.80 26.11
C ILE A 363 -18.95 6.07 25.62
N CYS A 364 -18.68 7.05 26.49
CA CYS A 364 -17.82 8.19 26.12
C CYS A 364 -16.44 7.71 25.66
N VAL A 365 -15.80 6.80 26.41
CA VAL A 365 -14.46 6.27 26.09
C VAL A 365 -14.41 5.54 24.74
N LEU A 366 -15.52 4.99 24.24
CA LEU A 366 -15.58 4.40 22.89
C LEU A 366 -15.25 5.41 21.77
N ASN A 367 -15.38 6.71 22.02
CA ASN A 367 -14.98 7.77 21.10
C ASN A 367 -13.46 8.06 21.10
N SER A 368 -12.68 7.37 21.93
CA SER A 368 -11.23 7.53 22.03
C SER A 368 -10.52 7.34 20.68
N LYS A 369 -9.47 8.14 20.45
CA LYS A 369 -8.55 7.95 19.31
C LYS A 369 -7.72 6.68 19.40
N ASP A 370 -7.54 6.15 20.61
CA ASP A 370 -6.71 4.97 20.87
C ASP A 370 -7.54 3.71 20.71
N ILE A 371 -7.25 2.97 19.64
CA ILE A 371 -7.97 1.75 19.26
C ILE A 371 -7.87 0.66 20.34
N SER A 372 -6.74 0.58 21.07
CA SER A 372 -6.58 -0.39 22.15
C SER A 372 -7.46 -0.05 23.35
N VAL A 373 -7.59 1.24 23.65
CA VAL A 373 -8.50 1.72 24.70
C VAL A 373 -9.96 1.48 24.31
N VAL A 374 -10.34 1.66 23.05
CA VAL A 374 -11.70 1.37 22.58
C VAL A 374 -12.03 -0.12 22.74
N ALA A 375 -11.09 -1.01 22.39
CA ALA A 375 -11.27 -2.44 22.57
C ALA A 375 -11.48 -2.81 24.04
N ASP A 376 -10.58 -2.38 24.94
CA ASP A 376 -10.68 -2.69 26.37
C ASP A 376 -11.94 -2.08 27.01
N ALA A 377 -12.33 -0.87 26.60
CA ALA A 377 -13.55 -0.20 27.08
C ALA A 377 -14.82 -0.92 26.63
N SER A 378 -14.86 -1.39 25.39
CA SER A 378 -15.98 -2.16 24.87
C SER A 378 -16.15 -3.50 25.62
N GLU A 379 -15.06 -4.15 26.01
CA GLU A 379 -15.09 -5.37 26.82
C GLU A 379 -15.68 -5.08 28.21
N ALA A 380 -15.22 -4.00 28.86
CA ALA A 380 -15.79 -3.56 30.12
C ALA A 380 -17.30 -3.22 29.98
N LEU A 381 -17.72 -2.64 28.85
CA LEU A 381 -19.12 -2.26 28.64
C LEU A 381 -20.07 -3.48 28.63
N VAL A 382 -19.62 -4.67 28.21
CA VAL A 382 -20.42 -5.91 28.30
C VAL A 382 -20.81 -6.24 29.75
N VAL A 383 -19.94 -5.93 30.70
CA VAL A 383 -20.14 -6.18 32.13
C VAL A 383 -21.02 -5.10 32.78
N TRP A 384 -20.77 -3.84 32.43
CA TRP A 384 -21.36 -2.67 33.11
C TRP A 384 -22.64 -2.14 32.47
N SER A 385 -22.91 -2.45 31.20
CA SER A 385 -24.10 -1.96 30.49
C SER A 385 -25.42 -2.35 31.17
N THR A 386 -26.38 -1.46 31.01
CA THR A 386 -27.77 -1.57 31.47
C THR A 386 -28.71 -1.38 30.29
N LYS A 387 -29.99 -1.70 30.48
CA LYS A 387 -31.02 -1.52 29.45
C LYS A 387 -31.19 -0.04 29.05
N ASP A 388 -30.95 0.88 29.98
CA ASP A 388 -31.08 2.32 29.75
C ASP A 388 -29.95 2.88 28.87
N ASP A 389 -28.86 2.12 28.70
CA ASP A 389 -27.72 2.53 27.87
C ASP A 389 -27.93 2.25 26.37
N ILE A 390 -28.99 1.52 26.01
CA ILE A 390 -29.22 1.06 24.63
C ILE A 390 -29.26 2.22 23.63
N PRO A 391 -30.01 3.33 23.85
CA PRO A 391 -30.02 4.45 22.91
C PRO A 391 -28.62 5.03 22.66
N ALA A 392 -27.82 5.21 23.71
CA ALA A 392 -26.47 5.75 23.61
C ALA A 392 -25.50 4.77 22.93
N MET A 393 -25.63 3.46 23.19
CA MET A 393 -24.83 2.44 22.51
C MET A 393 -25.18 2.34 21.01
N ILE A 394 -26.45 2.51 20.63
CA ILE A 394 -26.88 2.54 19.22
C ILE A 394 -26.26 3.74 18.49
N GLU A 395 -26.23 4.92 19.11
CA GLU A 395 -25.65 6.12 18.51
C GLU A 395 -24.16 5.93 18.14
N VAL A 396 -23.39 5.23 18.98
CA VAL A 396 -21.96 5.00 18.73
C VAL A 396 -21.67 3.74 17.91
N LEU A 397 -22.66 2.89 17.65
CA LEU A 397 -22.50 1.56 17.05
C LEU A 397 -21.94 1.61 15.61
N SER A 398 -22.36 2.59 14.81
CA SER A 398 -21.84 2.77 13.45
C SER A 398 -20.43 3.36 13.40
N ASP A 399 -20.03 4.09 14.44
CA ASP A 399 -18.75 4.82 14.46
C ASP A 399 -17.67 4.10 15.26
N VAL A 400 -18.05 3.13 16.09
CA VAL A 400 -17.10 2.33 16.87
C VAL A 400 -16.15 1.58 15.94
N ASN A 401 -14.89 1.55 16.36
CA ASN A 401 -13.83 0.82 15.67
C ASN A 401 -14.15 -0.69 15.63
N ILE A 402 -13.68 -1.37 14.58
CA ILE A 402 -13.90 -2.81 14.36
C ILE A 402 -13.49 -3.67 15.56
N LEU A 403 -12.47 -3.24 16.32
CA LEU A 403 -11.99 -4.01 17.48
C LEU A 403 -12.95 -3.94 18.67
N GLY A 404 -13.70 -2.85 18.82
CA GLY A 404 -14.70 -2.71 19.88
C GLY A 404 -16.10 -3.14 19.47
N LEU A 405 -16.35 -3.23 18.16
CA LEU A 405 -17.67 -3.51 17.59
C LEU A 405 -18.34 -4.76 18.16
N ASP A 406 -17.59 -5.87 18.22
CA ASP A 406 -18.10 -7.16 18.67
C ASP A 406 -18.67 -7.09 20.09
N ASN A 407 -17.97 -6.38 20.97
CA ASN A 407 -18.34 -6.25 22.38
C ASN A 407 -19.49 -5.24 22.56
N VAL A 408 -19.51 -4.14 21.79
CA VAL A 408 -20.65 -3.20 21.83
C VAL A 408 -21.92 -3.88 21.33
N ALA A 409 -21.86 -4.62 20.23
CA ALA A 409 -22.99 -5.39 19.72
C ALA A 409 -23.46 -6.44 20.74
N GLU A 410 -22.53 -7.13 21.39
CA GLU A 410 -22.84 -8.07 22.46
C GLU A 410 -23.49 -7.41 23.68
N ALA A 411 -22.98 -6.25 24.12
CA ALA A 411 -23.56 -5.46 25.20
C ALA A 411 -25.01 -5.05 24.89
N ILE A 412 -25.28 -4.62 23.64
CA ILE A 412 -26.64 -4.29 23.19
C ILE A 412 -27.54 -5.55 23.20
N LEU A 413 -27.10 -6.64 22.56
CA LEU A 413 -27.90 -7.86 22.41
C LEU A 413 -28.23 -8.53 23.75
N LYS A 414 -27.33 -8.43 24.74
CA LYS A 414 -27.53 -8.96 26.10
C LYS A 414 -28.81 -8.46 26.76
N HIS A 415 -29.24 -7.23 26.46
CA HIS A 415 -30.45 -6.63 27.06
C HIS A 415 -31.74 -6.96 26.31
N LYS A 416 -31.67 -7.64 25.16
CA LYS A 416 -32.81 -8.19 24.41
C LYS A 416 -33.90 -7.16 24.05
N THR A 417 -33.52 -5.90 23.83
CA THR A 417 -34.43 -4.83 23.39
C THR A 417 -34.66 -4.92 21.88
N PRO A 418 -35.91 -4.82 21.38
CA PRO A 418 -36.18 -4.83 19.94
C PRO A 418 -35.34 -3.82 19.15
N GLU A 419 -35.25 -2.59 19.64
CA GLU A 419 -34.52 -1.49 18.98
C GLU A 419 -33.02 -1.78 18.88
N GLY A 420 -32.46 -2.38 19.94
CA GLY A 420 -31.06 -2.79 19.98
C GLY A 420 -30.74 -3.93 19.00
N ILE A 421 -31.62 -4.93 18.91
CA ILE A 421 -31.46 -6.06 17.99
C ILE A 421 -31.54 -5.56 16.54
N GLU A 422 -32.50 -4.67 16.24
CA GLU A 422 -32.65 -4.06 14.92
C GLU A 422 -31.43 -3.22 14.53
N ALA A 423 -30.93 -2.38 15.44
CA ALA A 423 -29.74 -1.57 15.20
C ALA A 423 -28.49 -2.42 14.90
N VAL A 424 -28.30 -3.52 15.63
CA VAL A 424 -27.22 -4.47 15.38
C VAL A 424 -27.42 -5.17 14.03
N ALA A 425 -28.63 -5.64 13.70
CA ALA A 425 -28.92 -6.27 12.41
C ALA A 425 -28.67 -5.34 11.22
N LYS A 426 -29.00 -4.05 11.33
CA LYS A 426 -28.75 -3.06 10.26
C LYS A 426 -27.28 -2.97 9.83
N LEU A 427 -26.33 -3.23 10.74
CA LEU A 427 -24.90 -3.26 10.40
C LEU A 427 -24.50 -4.41 9.46
N MET A 428 -25.37 -5.38 9.19
CA MET A 428 -25.14 -6.39 8.15
C MET A 428 -25.03 -5.79 6.75
N LYS A 429 -25.56 -4.57 6.55
CA LYS A 429 -25.43 -3.80 5.31
C LYS A 429 -24.04 -3.18 5.11
N ASP A 430 -23.23 -3.10 6.16
CA ASP A 430 -21.87 -2.56 6.09
C ASP A 430 -20.89 -3.61 5.54
N PRO A 431 -20.17 -3.32 4.44
CA PRO A 431 -19.25 -4.27 3.80
C PRO A 431 -18.09 -4.75 4.67
N VAL A 432 -17.70 -3.96 5.69
CA VAL A 432 -16.56 -4.24 6.57
C VAL A 432 -17.05 -4.89 7.86
N LYS A 433 -18.17 -4.43 8.41
CA LYS A 433 -18.68 -4.84 9.73
C LYS A 433 -19.61 -6.06 9.65
N GLY A 434 -20.32 -6.25 8.53
CA GLY A 434 -21.40 -7.22 8.42
C GLY A 434 -21.01 -8.65 8.79
N HIS A 435 -19.81 -9.11 8.41
CA HIS A 435 -19.35 -10.47 8.74
C HIS A 435 -19.25 -10.75 10.25
N ARG A 436 -18.75 -9.77 11.02
CA ARG A 436 -18.61 -9.89 12.49
C ARG A 436 -19.97 -9.87 13.17
N ILE A 437 -20.83 -8.97 12.71
CA ILE A 437 -22.21 -8.84 13.20
C ILE A 437 -23.01 -10.12 12.96
N SER A 438 -22.86 -10.76 11.80
CA SER A 438 -23.48 -12.05 11.54
C SER A 438 -23.13 -13.10 12.60
N THR A 439 -21.86 -13.15 13.05
CA THR A 439 -21.45 -14.10 14.11
C THR A 439 -22.12 -13.79 15.45
N LYS A 440 -22.27 -12.51 15.80
CA LYS A 440 -22.96 -12.10 17.03
C LYS A 440 -24.45 -12.38 17.01
N LEU A 441 -25.12 -12.18 15.87
CA LEU A 441 -26.54 -12.50 15.71
C LEU A 441 -26.80 -14.01 15.73
N ILE A 442 -25.90 -14.83 15.16
CA ILE A 442 -25.97 -16.30 15.28
C ILE A 442 -25.83 -16.72 16.74
N ALA A 443 -24.85 -16.18 17.46
CA ALA A 443 -24.64 -16.48 18.88
C ALA A 443 -25.81 -16.04 19.77
N TYR A 444 -26.52 -14.97 19.39
CA TYR A 444 -27.73 -14.52 20.07
C TYR A 444 -28.92 -15.47 19.86
N GLY A 445 -29.05 -16.06 18.67
CA GLY A 445 -30.05 -17.08 18.36
C GLY A 445 -31.34 -16.53 17.75
N SER A 446 -32.42 -17.31 17.83
CA SER A 446 -33.70 -17.08 17.13
C SER A 446 -34.39 -15.75 17.48
N GLY A 447 -34.06 -15.14 18.63
CA GLY A 447 -34.57 -13.81 18.97
C GLY A 447 -34.16 -12.70 18.00
N ALA A 448 -33.16 -12.92 17.13
CA ALA A 448 -32.75 -11.98 16.09
C ALA A 448 -33.42 -12.23 14.73
N GLU A 449 -34.23 -13.29 14.58
CA GLU A 449 -34.77 -13.70 13.28
C GLU A 449 -35.52 -12.56 12.58
N ASP A 450 -36.45 -11.91 13.27
CA ASP A 450 -37.30 -10.85 12.67
C ASP A 450 -36.43 -9.67 12.18
N ALA A 451 -35.49 -9.20 13.00
CA ALA A 451 -34.59 -8.10 12.64
C ALA A 451 -33.63 -8.45 11.49
N VAL A 452 -33.19 -9.71 11.40
CA VAL A 452 -32.33 -10.20 10.32
C VAL A 452 -33.12 -10.34 9.02
N LEU A 453 -34.38 -10.79 9.09
CA LEU A 453 -35.27 -10.89 7.93
C LEU A 453 -35.52 -9.53 7.28
N GLU A 454 -35.62 -8.46 8.06
CA GLU A 454 -35.73 -7.09 7.53
C GLU A 454 -34.51 -6.62 6.73
N GLN A 455 -33.35 -7.26 6.92
CA GLN A 455 -32.15 -6.95 6.14
C GLN A 455 -32.03 -7.78 4.86
N LEU A 456 -32.97 -8.69 4.59
CA LEU A 456 -32.96 -9.55 3.41
C LEU A 456 -33.22 -8.73 2.14
N ASP A 457 -32.13 -8.43 1.42
CA ASP A 457 -32.17 -7.67 0.17
C ASP A 457 -31.68 -8.53 -1.01
N PRO A 458 -32.59 -9.03 -1.88
CA PRO A 458 -32.22 -9.83 -3.04
C PRO A 458 -31.38 -9.08 -4.08
N SER A 459 -31.38 -7.75 -4.07
CA SER A 459 -30.60 -6.94 -5.03
C SER A 459 -29.13 -6.78 -4.62
N ASN A 460 -28.83 -6.91 -3.33
CA ASN A 460 -27.50 -6.76 -2.79
C ASN A 460 -26.88 -8.11 -2.42
N PHE A 461 -26.08 -8.68 -3.33
CA PHE A 461 -25.49 -10.00 -3.16
C PHE A 461 -24.66 -10.17 -1.88
N VAL A 462 -23.87 -9.16 -1.49
CA VAL A 462 -22.99 -9.23 -0.32
C VAL A 462 -23.82 -9.31 0.97
N VAL A 463 -24.83 -8.46 1.07
CA VAL A 463 -25.76 -8.44 2.21
C VAL A 463 -26.58 -9.71 2.24
N LEU A 464 -27.11 -10.15 1.09
CA LEU A 464 -27.90 -11.36 0.94
C LEU A 464 -27.18 -12.60 1.47
N VAL A 465 -25.92 -12.81 1.10
CA VAL A 465 -25.13 -13.95 1.59
C VAL A 465 -24.94 -13.89 3.10
N GLY A 466 -24.66 -12.71 3.65
CA GLY A 466 -24.53 -12.50 5.09
C GLY A 466 -25.82 -12.82 5.84
N VAL A 467 -26.95 -12.30 5.36
CA VAL A 467 -28.29 -12.51 5.94
C VAL A 467 -28.69 -13.98 5.89
N LEU A 468 -28.58 -14.62 4.72
CA LEU A 468 -28.91 -16.04 4.57
C LEU A 468 -28.02 -16.93 5.43
N ARG A 469 -26.74 -16.59 5.64
CA ARG A 469 -25.87 -17.31 6.57
C ARG A 469 -26.42 -17.29 8.00
N VAL A 470 -26.92 -16.14 8.46
CA VAL A 470 -27.49 -16.02 9.81
C VAL A 470 -28.81 -16.79 9.88
N LEU A 471 -29.73 -16.56 8.94
CA LEU A 471 -31.03 -17.22 8.89
C LEU A 471 -30.91 -18.74 8.73
N LYS A 472 -29.86 -19.24 8.06
CA LYS A 472 -29.55 -20.66 8.00
C LYS A 472 -29.35 -21.24 9.40
N GLU A 473 -28.73 -20.52 10.32
CA GLU A 473 -28.46 -21.00 11.69
C GLU A 473 -29.61 -20.74 12.66
N ILE A 474 -30.31 -19.61 12.55
CA ILE A 474 -31.32 -19.19 13.55
C ILE A 474 -32.77 -19.19 13.05
N GLY A 475 -32.97 -19.32 11.74
CA GLY A 475 -34.28 -19.16 11.10
C GLY A 475 -35.26 -20.29 11.43
N THR A 476 -36.54 -19.92 11.42
CA THR A 476 -37.70 -20.76 11.71
C THR A 476 -38.65 -20.81 10.50
N GLU A 477 -39.88 -21.29 10.70
CA GLU A 477 -40.93 -21.30 9.68
C GLU A 477 -41.22 -19.89 9.12
N LYS A 478 -41.00 -18.83 9.92
CA LYS A 478 -41.14 -17.43 9.45
C LYS A 478 -40.20 -17.14 8.29
N THR A 479 -38.94 -17.55 8.41
CA THR A 479 -37.94 -17.41 7.34
C THR A 479 -38.38 -18.13 6.06
N LEU A 480 -38.91 -19.35 6.18
CA LEU A 480 -39.39 -20.12 5.02
C LEU A 480 -40.49 -19.38 4.27
N LYS A 481 -41.49 -18.88 5.01
CA LYS A 481 -42.60 -18.08 4.44
C LYS A 481 -42.09 -16.84 3.71
N LYS A 482 -41.13 -16.13 4.30
CA LYS A 482 -40.57 -14.91 3.67
C LYS A 482 -39.75 -15.20 2.43
N ILE A 483 -38.95 -16.28 2.43
CA ILE A 483 -38.20 -16.72 1.26
C ILE A 483 -39.16 -17.11 0.12
N GLU A 484 -40.24 -17.82 0.42
CA GLU A 484 -41.24 -18.20 -0.58
C GLU A 484 -41.96 -16.99 -1.18
N GLU A 485 -42.36 -16.03 -0.34
CA GLU A 485 -42.94 -14.75 -0.78
C GLU A 485 -42.01 -14.04 -1.77
N ILE A 486 -40.72 -13.89 -1.42
CA ILE A 486 -39.73 -13.22 -2.27
C ILE A 486 -39.48 -14.00 -3.56
N LYS A 487 -39.43 -15.35 -3.51
CA LYS A 487 -39.27 -16.20 -4.70
C LYS A 487 -40.38 -15.99 -5.72
N ARG A 488 -41.61 -15.66 -5.29
CA ARG A 488 -42.74 -15.38 -6.18
C ARG A 488 -42.61 -14.03 -6.89
N THR A 489 -41.84 -13.10 -6.32
CA THR A 489 -41.70 -11.72 -6.84
C THR A 489 -40.33 -11.42 -7.46
N THR A 490 -39.36 -12.33 -7.38
CA THR A 490 -37.99 -12.10 -7.88
C THR A 490 -37.54 -13.14 -8.90
N ASP A 491 -37.01 -12.68 -10.04
CA ASP A 491 -36.35 -13.51 -11.05
C ASP A 491 -34.85 -13.73 -10.78
N ASN A 492 -34.36 -13.29 -9.61
CA ASN A 492 -32.95 -13.38 -9.27
C ASN A 492 -32.51 -14.83 -9.03
N ARG A 493 -31.86 -15.42 -10.04
CA ARG A 493 -31.31 -16.80 -9.97
C ARG A 493 -30.30 -16.98 -8.84
N SER A 494 -29.52 -15.96 -8.50
CA SER A 494 -28.58 -16.02 -7.37
C SER A 494 -29.32 -16.12 -6.03
N PHE A 495 -30.44 -15.41 -5.87
CA PHE A 495 -31.28 -15.54 -4.67
C PHE A 495 -31.85 -16.96 -4.54
N GLN A 496 -32.37 -17.53 -5.62
CA GLN A 496 -32.88 -18.91 -5.63
C GLN A 496 -31.79 -19.93 -5.25
N PHE A 497 -30.59 -19.79 -5.82
CA PHE A 497 -29.46 -20.67 -5.53
C PHE A 497 -29.00 -20.57 -4.07
N GLN A 498 -28.82 -19.35 -3.55
CA GLN A 498 -28.31 -19.13 -2.19
C GLN A 498 -29.32 -19.51 -1.09
N THR A 499 -30.62 -19.37 -1.36
CA THR A 499 -31.67 -19.74 -0.39
C THR A 499 -31.84 -21.25 -0.23
N ALA A 500 -31.45 -22.07 -1.22
CA ALA A 500 -31.65 -23.52 -1.18
C ALA A 500 -30.98 -24.18 0.05
N ALA A 501 -29.73 -23.81 0.36
CA ALA A 501 -29.02 -24.34 1.53
C ALA A 501 -29.61 -23.85 2.86
N THR A 502 -30.21 -22.65 2.85
CA THR A 502 -30.87 -22.06 4.02
C THR A 502 -32.19 -22.79 4.32
N VAL A 503 -33.04 -22.97 3.29
CA VAL A 503 -34.32 -23.70 3.38
C VAL A 503 -34.08 -25.12 3.88
N LYS A 504 -33.18 -25.87 3.24
CA LYS A 504 -32.87 -27.26 3.62
C LYS A 504 -32.42 -27.38 5.08
N ALA A 505 -31.63 -26.43 5.58
CA ALA A 505 -31.16 -26.43 6.97
C ALA A 505 -32.32 -26.16 7.96
N ILE A 506 -33.23 -25.26 7.63
CA ILE A 506 -34.38 -24.94 8.48
C ILE A 506 -35.37 -26.12 8.50
N GLU A 507 -35.70 -26.70 7.35
CA GLU A 507 -36.59 -27.87 7.24
C GLU A 507 -36.06 -29.05 8.06
N ALA A 508 -34.76 -29.38 7.90
CA ALA A 508 -34.14 -30.46 8.66
C ALA A 508 -34.21 -30.25 10.19
N ARG A 509 -34.10 -28.99 10.67
CA ARG A 509 -34.27 -28.69 12.10
C ARG A 509 -35.73 -28.84 12.54
N LEU A 510 -36.68 -28.39 11.73
CA LEU A 510 -38.11 -28.50 12.05
C LEU A 510 -38.57 -29.96 12.15
N ASP A 511 -38.05 -30.81 11.27
CA ASP A 511 -38.35 -32.26 11.28
C ASP A 511 -37.78 -32.94 12.53
N GLN A 512 -36.57 -32.55 12.97
CA GLN A 512 -35.96 -33.07 14.21
C GLN A 512 -36.74 -32.66 15.48
N THR A 513 -37.39 -31.51 15.49
CA THR A 513 -38.24 -31.08 16.63
C THR A 513 -39.63 -31.71 16.65
N LYS A 514 -40.06 -32.37 15.56
CA LYS A 514 -41.37 -33.03 15.44
C LYS A 514 -41.31 -34.54 15.73
N SER A 515 -40.12 -35.14 15.62
CA SER A 515 -39.84 -36.50 16.07
C SER A 515 -39.47 -36.53 17.55
#